data_AF-A0A955WQF9-F1
#
_entry.id   AF-A0A955WQF9-F1
#
_cell.length_a   1.000
_cell.length_b   1.000
_cell.length_c   1.000
_cell.angle_alpha   90.00
_cell.angle_beta   90.00
_cell.angle_gamma   90.00
#
_symmetry.space_group_name_H-M   'P 1'
#
loop_
_entity.id
_entity.type
_entity.pdbx_description
1 polymer ?
#
loop_
_entity_poly.entity_id
_entity_poly.type
_entity_poly.pdbx_seq_one_letter_code
_entity_poly.pdbx_strand_id
1 'polypeptide(L)'
;LALYGPGDADNAPTQQAPMTGGKAAVAVGGVRRGGVWHVRVEGPGRAEVKYGVEVEIVPPCPVDDKLEENDSLEAAKEVKEPQKGLKACPGDPDWYRVEVPKTEAMQATIAYDVKRAPLRAALYDQHGTLVVEGRESAGGIGLGIPQLEKKPEPKDDKGKKGQPADDTPEPPPETQTWFIEVAAATDEENNYALQVQPPSDGGKDQNQDQQDQEQDQKDKDQGDQDQDQKDKDKQDQGDKDNDQEKKDQKQPEPKPQEQQVDLDKLIDALDKHPKNPQLEKALRGLQVVPRMEDY
;
A
#
# COMPACT_ATOMS: atom_id res chain seq x y z
N LEU A 1 22.77 15.38 15.39
CA LEU A 1 22.67 14.43 14.26
C LEU A 1 21.89 15.10 13.15
N ALA A 2 22.39 15.09 11.93
CA ALA A 2 21.72 15.69 10.77
C ALA A 2 21.72 14.69 9.60
N LEU A 3 20.61 14.63 8.88
CA LEU A 3 20.39 13.82 7.69
C LEU A 3 20.19 14.74 6.48
N TYR A 4 20.86 14.46 5.37
CA TYR A 4 20.81 15.23 4.14
C TYR A 4 20.37 14.34 2.99
N GLY A 5 19.38 14.82 2.24
CA GLY A 5 18.86 14.18 1.05
C GLY A 5 19.80 14.27 -0.15
N PRO A 6 19.47 13.54 -1.24
CA PRO A 6 20.22 13.59 -2.49
C PRO A 6 20.22 15.02 -3.08
N GLY A 7 21.41 15.56 -3.34
CA GLY A 7 21.59 16.91 -3.91
C GLY A 7 21.77 18.04 -2.89
N ASP A 8 21.56 17.76 -1.59
CA ASP A 8 21.52 18.79 -0.53
C ASP A 8 22.67 18.70 0.49
N ALA A 9 23.71 17.93 0.21
CA ALA A 9 24.76 17.59 1.19
C ALA A 9 25.38 18.81 1.91
N ASP A 10 25.38 19.99 1.27
CA ASP A 10 26.05 21.20 1.78
C ASP A 10 25.10 22.37 2.14
N ASN A 11 23.81 22.30 1.80
CA ASN A 11 22.93 23.49 1.88
C ASN A 11 22.04 23.51 3.14
N ALA A 12 21.36 22.42 3.46
CA ALA A 12 20.54 22.31 4.67
C ALA A 12 20.22 20.84 4.98
N PRO A 13 20.15 20.45 6.27
CA PRO A 13 19.71 19.11 6.62
C PRO A 13 18.22 18.94 6.33
N THR A 14 17.86 17.81 5.71
CA THR A 14 16.46 17.36 5.55
C THR A 14 15.82 17.10 6.91
N GLN A 15 16.58 16.52 7.84
CA GLN A 15 16.16 16.30 9.23
C GLN A 15 17.33 16.53 10.17
N GLN A 16 17.06 17.06 11.36
CA GLN A 16 18.07 17.27 12.38
C GLN A 16 17.51 16.99 13.77
N ALA A 17 18.27 16.25 14.57
CA ALA A 17 17.94 15.97 15.96
C ALA A 17 19.12 16.32 16.88
N PRO A 18 18.85 16.94 18.05
CA PRO A 18 19.85 17.13 19.08
C PRO A 18 20.25 15.79 19.71
N MET A 19 21.48 15.73 20.25
CA MET A 19 21.92 14.60 21.06
C MET A 19 21.33 14.71 22.47
N THR A 20 20.57 13.70 22.90
CA THR A 20 19.95 13.63 24.23
C THR A 20 20.35 12.31 24.90
N GLY A 21 20.97 12.38 26.08
CA GLY A 21 21.37 11.16 26.81
C GLY A 21 22.35 10.25 26.04
N GLY A 22 23.18 10.82 25.17
CA GLY A 22 24.12 10.07 24.34
C GLY A 22 23.52 9.41 23.10
N LYS A 23 22.24 9.67 22.79
CA LYS A 23 21.55 9.15 21.60
C LYS A 23 20.95 10.30 20.79
N ALA A 24 20.81 10.07 19.49
CA ALA A 24 19.98 10.87 18.59
C ALA A 24 19.46 9.96 17.48
N ALA A 25 18.26 10.24 17.00
CA ALA A 25 17.66 9.57 15.86
C ALA A 25 17.08 10.61 14.92
N VAL A 26 17.20 10.36 13.62
CA VAL A 26 16.55 11.10 12.54
C VAL A 26 15.95 10.06 11.61
N ALA A 27 14.76 10.32 11.08
CA ALA A 27 14.07 9.42 10.17
C ALA A 27 13.48 10.23 9.02
N VAL A 28 13.45 9.63 7.84
CA VAL A 28 12.76 10.18 6.67
C VAL A 28 11.86 9.09 6.10
N GLY A 29 10.56 9.37 6.02
CA GLY A 29 9.58 8.51 5.36
C GLY A 29 9.31 8.98 3.93
N GLY A 30 8.75 8.10 3.10
CA GLY A 30 8.26 8.44 1.76
C GLY A 30 9.37 8.85 0.78
N VAL A 31 10.54 8.22 0.84
CA VAL A 31 11.66 8.47 -0.08
C VAL A 31 11.31 7.96 -1.49
N ARG A 32 10.74 8.83 -2.34
CA ARG A 32 10.27 8.49 -3.70
C ARG A 32 11.37 8.32 -4.75
N ARG A 33 12.58 8.80 -4.46
CA ARG A 33 13.74 8.65 -5.34
C ARG A 33 14.90 8.12 -4.53
N GLY A 34 15.46 6.99 -4.98
CA GLY A 34 16.75 6.52 -4.49
C GLY A 34 17.83 7.57 -4.73
N GLY A 35 18.88 7.54 -3.91
CA GLY A 35 19.99 8.48 -4.04
C GLY A 35 20.96 8.37 -2.86
N VAL A 36 22.02 9.17 -2.90
CA VAL A 36 23.01 9.20 -1.82
C VAL A 36 22.52 10.12 -0.71
N TRP A 37 22.25 9.51 0.45
CA TRP A 37 21.94 10.23 1.69
C TRP A 37 23.20 10.39 2.52
N HIS A 38 23.36 11.55 3.15
CA HIS A 38 24.50 11.82 4.03
C HIS A 38 24.02 11.96 5.47
N VAL A 39 24.77 11.36 6.40
CA VAL A 39 24.55 11.52 7.84
C VAL A 39 25.72 12.30 8.43
N ARG A 40 25.44 13.44 9.05
CA ARG A 40 26.43 14.25 9.77
C ARG A 40 26.25 14.13 11.27
N VAL A 41 27.30 13.66 11.94
CA VAL A 41 27.39 13.64 13.40
C VAL A 41 28.30 14.79 13.82
N GLU A 42 27.76 15.72 14.61
CA GLU A 42 28.48 16.90 15.08
C GLU A 42 28.21 17.07 16.59
N GLY A 43 29.27 17.38 17.34
CA GLY A 43 29.21 17.59 18.78
C GLY A 43 29.70 18.99 19.16
N PRO A 44 29.21 19.59 20.25
CA PRO A 44 29.56 20.96 20.64
C PRO A 44 30.97 21.08 21.28
N GLY A 45 31.66 19.96 21.48
CA GLY A 45 32.84 19.87 22.34
C GLY A 45 34.17 19.89 21.58
N ARG A 46 35.25 20.16 22.34
CA ARG A 46 36.65 20.03 21.87
C ARG A 46 37.25 18.65 22.17
N ALA A 47 36.46 17.73 22.72
CA ALA A 47 36.90 16.41 23.13
C ALA A 47 36.52 15.37 22.07
N GLU A 48 37.40 14.40 21.86
CA GLU A 48 37.15 13.25 21.02
C GLU A 48 36.18 12.31 21.74
N VAL A 49 35.13 11.88 21.03
CA VAL A 49 34.12 10.95 21.54
C VAL A 49 33.98 9.79 20.57
N LYS A 50 33.87 8.58 21.12
CA LYS A 50 33.51 7.40 20.35
C LYS A 50 32.01 7.39 20.13
N TYR A 51 31.59 7.08 18.91
CA TYR A 51 30.18 6.96 18.55
C TYR A 51 29.98 5.77 17.62
N GLY A 52 28.73 5.31 17.55
CA GLY A 52 28.25 4.38 16.53
C GLY A 52 27.13 5.05 15.76
N VAL A 53 27.02 4.73 14.47
CA VAL A 53 25.87 5.09 13.63
C VAL A 53 25.26 3.79 13.14
N GLU A 54 23.98 3.61 13.41
CA GLU A 54 23.16 2.54 12.87
C GLU A 54 22.19 3.17 11.87
N VAL A 55 22.11 2.57 10.69
CA VAL A 55 21.19 2.99 9.63
C VAL A 55 20.30 1.80 9.33
N GLU A 56 19.01 1.96 9.59
CA GLU A 56 17.99 1.00 9.22
C GLU A 56 17.27 1.53 7.97
N ILE A 57 17.29 0.74 6.90
CA ILE A 57 16.47 1.01 5.72
C ILE A 57 15.28 0.06 5.84
N VAL A 58 14.10 0.62 6.05
CA VAL A 58 12.85 -0.11 5.96
C VAL A 58 12.45 -0.07 4.48
N PRO A 59 12.64 -1.15 3.70
CA PRO A 59 12.19 -1.15 2.32
C PRO A 59 10.66 -0.98 2.30
N PRO A 60 10.10 -0.22 1.34
CA PRO A 60 8.67 -0.31 1.08
C PRO A 60 8.39 -1.79 0.79
N CYS A 61 7.54 -2.41 1.63
CA CYS A 61 7.07 -3.79 1.56
C CYS A 61 8.06 -4.85 1.01
N PRO A 62 8.62 -5.75 1.84
CA PRO A 62 9.61 -6.72 1.36
C PRO A 62 9.08 -7.73 0.32
N VAL A 63 7.75 -7.86 0.18
CA VAL A 63 7.08 -8.73 -0.79
C VAL A 63 5.76 -8.09 -1.18
N ASP A 64 5.59 -7.79 -2.45
CA ASP A 64 4.35 -7.30 -3.05
C ASP A 64 3.28 -8.38 -3.11
N ASP A 65 2.03 -7.96 -3.27
CA ASP A 65 0.95 -8.90 -3.48
C ASP A 65 0.85 -9.36 -4.94
N LYS A 66 -0.11 -10.25 -5.22
CA LYS A 66 -0.25 -10.91 -6.52
C LYS A 66 -0.81 -10.01 -7.63
N LEU A 67 -1.36 -8.85 -7.28
CA LEU A 67 -1.98 -7.91 -8.22
C LEU A 67 -0.99 -6.87 -8.72
N GLU A 68 0.12 -6.65 -8.02
CA GLU A 68 1.14 -5.71 -8.48
C GLU A 68 1.79 -6.14 -9.82
N GLU A 69 2.24 -5.21 -10.67
CA GLU A 69 2.23 -3.74 -10.48
C GLU A 69 0.87 -3.13 -10.84
N ASN A 70 0.38 -2.22 -10.00
CA ASN A 70 -0.82 -1.40 -10.25
C ASN A 70 -0.72 0.01 -9.66
N ASP A 71 0.47 0.60 -9.70
CA ASP A 71 0.80 1.85 -9.01
C ASP A 71 0.28 3.13 -9.72
N SER A 72 -0.43 2.95 -10.84
CA SER A 72 -0.91 4.03 -11.70
C SER A 72 -2.26 3.72 -12.32
N LEU A 73 -2.97 4.79 -12.70
CA LEU A 73 -4.28 4.71 -13.36
C LEU A 73 -4.22 3.88 -14.65
N GLU A 74 -3.14 3.97 -15.41
CA GLU A 74 -2.91 3.20 -16.64
C GLU A 74 -2.63 1.71 -16.36
N ALA A 75 -2.04 1.39 -15.21
CA ALA A 75 -1.72 0.03 -14.77
C ALA A 75 -2.85 -0.65 -13.97
N ALA A 76 -3.95 0.06 -13.72
CA ALA A 76 -5.01 -0.34 -12.81
C ALA A 76 -5.57 -1.75 -13.09
N LYS A 77 -5.71 -2.58 -12.04
CA LYS A 77 -6.25 -3.94 -12.17
C LYS A 77 -7.76 -3.96 -12.18
N GLU A 78 -8.32 -4.80 -13.05
CA GLU A 78 -9.76 -4.96 -13.16
C GLU A 78 -10.34 -5.79 -12.01
N VAL A 79 -11.39 -5.29 -11.37
CA VAL A 79 -12.07 -5.97 -10.26
C VAL A 79 -13.36 -6.60 -10.76
N LYS A 80 -13.32 -7.92 -10.99
CA LYS A 80 -14.51 -8.75 -11.36
C LYS A 80 -15.10 -9.50 -10.19
N GLU A 81 -14.27 -9.79 -9.20
CA GLU A 81 -14.59 -10.59 -8.03
C GLU A 81 -13.95 -9.95 -6.78
N PRO A 82 -14.41 -10.28 -5.56
CA PRO A 82 -13.77 -9.80 -4.35
C PRO A 82 -12.28 -10.18 -4.29
N GLN A 83 -11.43 -9.19 -4.09
CA GLN A 83 -9.98 -9.36 -3.93
C GLN A 83 -9.63 -9.45 -2.44
N LYS A 84 -8.73 -10.36 -2.07
CA LYS A 84 -8.33 -10.62 -0.68
C LYS A 84 -6.84 -10.85 -0.60
N GLY A 85 -6.27 -10.56 0.59
CA GLY A 85 -4.85 -10.74 0.84
C GLY A 85 -4.00 -9.75 0.04
N LEU A 86 -4.55 -8.57 -0.21
CA LEU A 86 -3.86 -7.46 -0.83
C LEU A 86 -3.06 -6.69 0.23
N LYS A 87 -2.07 -5.93 -0.20
CA LYS A 87 -1.18 -5.20 0.69
C LYS A 87 -1.00 -3.77 0.20
N ALA A 88 -1.32 -2.81 1.07
CA ALA A 88 -1.08 -1.40 0.82
C ALA A 88 0.27 -0.99 1.39
N CYS A 89 1.15 -0.52 0.52
CA CYS A 89 2.53 -0.21 0.83
C CYS A 89 2.78 1.31 0.93
N PRO A 90 3.61 1.77 1.87
CA PRO A 90 3.91 3.19 2.01
C PRO A 90 4.54 3.80 0.76
N GLY A 91 3.86 4.80 0.20
CA GLY A 91 4.32 5.50 -1.00
C GLY A 91 4.01 4.77 -2.32
N ASP A 92 3.25 3.67 -2.25
CA ASP A 92 2.90 2.82 -3.38
C ASP A 92 1.37 2.66 -3.46
N PRO A 93 0.68 3.47 -4.28
CA PRO A 93 -0.78 3.49 -4.32
C PRO A 93 -1.33 2.43 -5.27
N ASP A 94 -2.22 1.59 -4.78
CA ASP A 94 -2.90 0.59 -5.59
C ASP A 94 -4.05 1.17 -6.42
N TRP A 95 -4.01 1.03 -7.74
CA TRP A 95 -5.10 1.39 -8.65
C TRP A 95 -5.89 0.18 -9.14
N TYR A 96 -7.21 0.32 -9.03
CA TYR A 96 -8.18 -0.64 -9.53
C TYR A 96 -9.14 0.02 -10.51
N ARG A 97 -9.66 -0.76 -11.45
CA ARG A 97 -10.72 -0.33 -12.37
C ARG A 97 -11.93 -1.25 -12.26
N VAL A 98 -13.12 -0.68 -12.40
CA VAL A 98 -14.38 -1.41 -12.42
C VAL A 98 -15.29 -0.88 -13.52
N GLU A 99 -15.95 -1.78 -14.23
CA GLU A 99 -17.00 -1.44 -15.19
C GLU A 99 -18.36 -1.53 -14.51
N VAL A 100 -19.10 -0.43 -14.51
CA VAL A 100 -20.42 -0.33 -13.86
C VAL A 100 -21.47 0.07 -14.89
N PRO A 101 -22.63 -0.60 -14.99
CA PRO A 101 -23.72 -0.14 -15.84
C PRO A 101 -24.12 1.29 -15.50
N LYS A 102 -24.30 2.15 -16.50
CA LYS A 102 -24.64 3.58 -16.28
C LYS A 102 -25.93 3.79 -15.48
N THR A 103 -26.81 2.79 -15.48
CA THR A 103 -28.11 2.79 -14.80
C THR A 103 -28.07 2.23 -13.38
N GLU A 104 -26.92 1.79 -12.89
CA GLU A 104 -26.77 1.15 -11.58
C GLU A 104 -25.82 1.94 -10.69
N ALA A 105 -26.13 1.99 -9.40
CA ALA A 105 -25.20 2.46 -8.39
C ALA A 105 -24.50 1.24 -7.80
N MET A 106 -23.24 1.40 -7.40
CA MET A 106 -22.44 0.35 -6.77
C MET A 106 -21.77 0.89 -5.51
N GLN A 107 -21.27 0.00 -4.67
CA GLN A 107 -20.54 0.30 -3.45
C GLN A 107 -19.24 -0.50 -3.47
N ALA A 108 -18.11 0.21 -3.41
CA ALA A 108 -16.83 -0.40 -3.12
C ALA A 108 -16.56 -0.37 -1.62
N THR A 109 -16.04 -1.47 -1.08
CA THR A 109 -15.68 -1.64 0.34
C THR A 109 -14.25 -2.13 0.43
N ILE A 110 -13.43 -1.41 1.19
CA ILE A 110 -12.04 -1.72 1.48
C ILE A 110 -11.97 -2.13 2.96
N ALA A 111 -11.89 -3.43 3.22
CA ALA A 111 -11.81 -3.97 4.58
C ALA A 111 -10.34 -4.19 4.96
N TYR A 112 -9.92 -3.70 6.13
CA TYR A 112 -8.53 -3.78 6.61
C TYR A 112 -8.48 -3.72 8.14
N ASP A 113 -7.31 -3.97 8.73
CA ASP A 113 -7.13 -3.82 10.18
C ASP A 113 -6.88 -2.35 10.55
N VAL A 114 -7.93 -1.64 10.95
CA VAL A 114 -7.88 -0.22 11.36
C VAL A 114 -6.96 0.05 12.55
N LYS A 115 -6.59 -0.98 13.33
CA LYS A 115 -5.67 -0.82 14.47
C LYS A 115 -4.20 -0.90 14.07
N ARG A 116 -3.90 -1.46 12.89
CA ARG A 116 -2.54 -1.62 12.40
C ARG A 116 -2.03 -0.31 11.82
N ALA A 117 -2.58 0.12 10.69
CA ALA A 117 -2.22 1.37 10.04
C ALA A 117 -3.42 1.91 9.22
N PRO A 118 -3.73 3.20 9.28
CA PRO A 118 -4.85 3.75 8.51
C PRO A 118 -4.56 3.69 7.01
N LEU A 119 -5.61 3.46 6.23
CA LEU A 119 -5.58 3.54 4.77
C LEU A 119 -6.33 4.77 4.27
N ARG A 120 -5.99 5.23 3.07
CA ARG A 120 -6.81 6.16 2.29
C ARG A 120 -7.36 5.44 1.07
N ALA A 121 -8.57 5.81 0.66
CA ALA A 121 -9.12 5.36 -0.61
C ALA A 121 -9.87 6.49 -1.31
N ALA A 122 -9.85 6.49 -2.63
CA ALA A 122 -10.51 7.51 -3.45
C ALA A 122 -11.10 6.89 -4.71
N LEU A 123 -12.19 7.49 -5.19
CA LEU A 123 -12.85 7.12 -6.44
C LEU A 123 -12.60 8.21 -7.49
N TYR A 124 -12.22 7.80 -8.68
CA TYR A 124 -11.98 8.65 -9.83
C TYR A 124 -12.85 8.22 -11.01
N ASP A 125 -13.23 9.18 -11.85
CA ASP A 125 -13.90 8.91 -13.12
C ASP A 125 -12.91 8.43 -14.21
N GLN A 126 -13.42 8.16 -15.41
CA GLN A 126 -12.61 7.73 -16.56
C GLN A 126 -11.55 8.74 -17.04
N HIS A 127 -11.62 9.98 -16.57
CA HIS A 127 -10.67 11.04 -16.91
C HIS A 127 -9.64 11.26 -15.79
N GLY A 128 -9.67 10.46 -14.72
CA GLY A 128 -8.83 10.63 -13.56
C GLY A 128 -9.27 11.80 -12.66
N THR A 129 -10.51 12.26 -12.79
CA THR A 129 -11.06 13.31 -11.92
C THR A 129 -11.54 12.68 -10.61
N LEU A 130 -11.07 13.20 -9.48
CA LEU A 130 -11.52 12.78 -8.16
C LEU A 130 -13.03 13.04 -8.00
N VAL A 131 -13.77 12.00 -7.65
CA VAL A 131 -15.23 12.05 -7.44
C VAL A 131 -15.57 12.00 -5.95
N VAL A 132 -14.95 11.08 -5.21
CA VAL A 132 -15.17 10.95 -3.77
C VAL A 132 -13.93 10.43 -3.06
N GLU A 133 -13.64 11.00 -1.89
CA GLU A 133 -12.71 10.44 -0.92
C GLU A 133 -13.45 9.55 0.06
N GLY A 134 -12.88 8.38 0.33
CA GLY A 134 -13.44 7.41 1.25
C GLY A 134 -13.38 7.89 2.69
N ARG A 135 -14.41 7.53 3.45
CA ARG A 135 -14.44 7.75 4.90
C ARG A 135 -14.22 6.43 5.61
N GLU A 136 -13.30 6.45 6.57
CA GLU A 136 -13.06 5.30 7.44
C GLU A 136 -14.26 5.07 8.37
N SER A 137 -14.52 3.80 8.64
CA SER A 137 -15.54 3.31 9.57
C SER A 137 -15.01 2.07 10.28
N ALA A 138 -15.75 1.54 11.26
CA ALA A 138 -15.34 0.34 12.01
C ALA A 138 -15.08 -0.90 11.12
N GLY A 139 -15.62 -0.96 9.90
CA GLY A 139 -15.43 -2.05 8.94
C GLY A 139 -14.42 -1.77 7.82
N GLY A 140 -13.74 -0.62 7.84
CA GLY A 140 -12.86 -0.15 6.77
C GLY A 140 -13.45 1.06 6.03
N ILE A 141 -13.15 1.21 4.74
CA ILE A 141 -13.53 2.38 3.93
C ILE A 141 -14.60 2.02 2.91
N GLY A 142 -15.66 2.83 2.83
CA GLY A 142 -16.70 2.72 1.80
C GLY A 142 -16.60 3.84 0.75
N LEU A 143 -16.72 3.49 -0.53
CA LEU A 143 -16.86 4.41 -1.67
C LEU A 143 -18.15 4.13 -2.43
N GLY A 144 -19.06 5.09 -2.47
CA GLY A 144 -20.27 5.02 -3.29
C GLY A 144 -19.96 5.37 -4.74
N ILE A 145 -20.27 4.46 -5.66
CA ILE A 145 -20.14 4.65 -7.11
C ILE A 145 -21.51 5.08 -7.64
N PRO A 146 -21.66 6.32 -8.15
CA PRO A 146 -22.96 6.84 -8.54
C PRO A 146 -23.46 6.23 -9.85
N GLN A 147 -24.77 6.02 -9.95
CA GLN A 147 -25.43 5.84 -11.25
C GLN A 147 -25.38 7.17 -12.03
N LEU A 148 -25.07 7.12 -13.32
CA LEU A 148 -25.00 8.31 -14.18
C LEU A 148 -26.33 8.61 -14.86
N GLU A 149 -27.08 7.57 -15.18
CA GLU A 149 -28.36 7.68 -15.87
C GLU A 149 -29.46 7.10 -14.99
N LYS A 150 -30.53 7.89 -14.79
CA LYS A 150 -31.74 7.32 -14.18
C LYS A 150 -32.34 6.35 -15.18
N LYS A 151 -32.49 5.09 -14.79
CA LYS A 151 -33.26 4.12 -15.56
C LYS A 151 -34.64 4.75 -15.86
N PRO A 152 -35.03 4.88 -17.14
CA PRO A 152 -36.33 5.45 -17.46
C PRO A 152 -37.39 4.58 -16.78
N GLU A 153 -38.17 5.17 -15.87
CA GLU A 153 -39.28 4.47 -15.26
C GLU A 153 -40.18 3.96 -16.37
N PRO A 154 -40.58 2.67 -16.36
CA PRO A 154 -41.54 2.17 -17.33
C PRO A 154 -42.77 3.03 -17.19
N LYS A 155 -43.02 3.88 -18.20
CA LYS A 155 -44.25 4.66 -18.28
C LYS A 155 -45.35 3.62 -18.28
N ASP A 156 -46.15 3.61 -17.23
CA ASP A 156 -47.36 2.80 -17.05
C ASP A 156 -48.30 3.03 -18.26
N ASP A 157 -48.01 2.43 -19.40
CA ASP A 157 -48.90 2.40 -20.56
C ASP A 157 -49.95 1.33 -20.28
N LYS A 158 -50.85 1.66 -19.35
CA LYS A 158 -51.99 0.84 -18.91
C LYS A 158 -53.01 0.57 -20.04
N GLY A 159 -52.71 0.90 -21.29
CA GLY A 159 -53.65 0.83 -22.41
C GLY A 159 -53.41 -0.28 -23.45
N LYS A 160 -52.19 -0.80 -23.63
CA LYS A 160 -51.87 -1.64 -24.80
C LYS A 160 -51.78 -3.13 -24.47
N LYS A 161 -52.94 -3.79 -24.35
CA LYS A 161 -53.04 -5.26 -24.38
C LYS A 161 -52.73 -5.76 -25.79
N GLY A 162 -51.63 -6.52 -25.96
CA GLY A 162 -51.61 -7.63 -26.92
C GLY A 162 -50.72 -7.52 -28.16
N GLN A 163 -49.66 -6.72 -28.19
CA GLN A 163 -48.59 -6.99 -29.15
C GLN A 163 -47.63 -8.03 -28.54
N PRO A 164 -47.37 -9.17 -29.21
CA PRO A 164 -46.32 -10.09 -28.78
C PRO A 164 -45.01 -9.30 -28.71
N ALA A 165 -44.26 -9.50 -27.63
CA ALA A 165 -42.94 -8.92 -27.48
C ALA A 165 -42.14 -9.29 -28.74
N ASP A 166 -41.67 -8.27 -29.45
CA ASP A 166 -40.74 -8.43 -30.54
C ASP A 166 -39.51 -9.12 -29.95
N ASP A 167 -39.15 -10.32 -30.43
CA ASP A 167 -38.01 -11.14 -29.98
C ASP A 167 -36.64 -10.49 -30.32
N THR A 168 -36.62 -9.18 -30.58
CA THR A 168 -35.40 -8.43 -30.78
C THR A 168 -34.58 -8.44 -29.47
N PRO A 169 -33.35 -8.97 -29.48
CA PRO A 169 -32.50 -9.00 -28.28
C PRO A 169 -32.29 -7.57 -27.77
N GLU A 170 -32.48 -7.37 -26.46
CA GLU A 170 -32.14 -6.10 -25.82
C GLU A 170 -30.62 -5.85 -26.00
N PRO A 171 -30.21 -4.64 -26.43
CA PRO A 171 -28.79 -4.33 -26.52
C PRO A 171 -28.13 -4.47 -25.14
N PRO A 172 -26.83 -4.84 -25.09
CA PRO A 172 -26.12 -4.91 -23.81
C PRO A 172 -26.17 -3.55 -23.11
N PRO A 173 -26.28 -3.51 -21.77
CA PRO A 173 -26.32 -2.26 -21.03
C PRO A 173 -25.03 -1.48 -21.27
N GLU A 174 -25.15 -0.17 -21.45
CA GLU A 174 -23.98 0.70 -21.52
C GLU A 174 -23.28 0.74 -20.17
N THR A 175 -21.96 0.55 -20.17
CA THR A 175 -21.12 0.59 -18.98
C THR A 175 -20.29 1.87 -18.93
N GLN A 176 -19.82 2.19 -17.73
CA GLN A 176 -18.89 3.28 -17.42
C GLN A 176 -17.74 2.71 -16.60
N THR A 177 -16.51 3.10 -16.94
CA THR A 177 -15.33 2.76 -16.15
C THR A 177 -15.14 3.75 -15.01
N TRP A 178 -14.87 3.22 -13.82
CA TRP A 178 -14.46 3.95 -12.63
C TRP A 178 -13.14 3.42 -12.12
N PHE A 179 -12.37 4.27 -11.45
CA PHE A 179 -11.08 3.90 -10.86
C PHE A 179 -11.12 4.07 -9.35
N ILE A 180 -10.52 3.13 -8.62
CA ILE A 180 -10.39 3.16 -7.16
C ILE A 180 -8.90 3.18 -6.86
N GLU A 181 -8.44 4.18 -6.11
CA GLU A 181 -7.10 4.23 -5.54
C GLU A 181 -7.19 3.78 -4.08
N VAL A 182 -6.30 2.89 -3.63
CA VAL A 182 -6.09 2.53 -2.23
C VAL A 182 -4.63 2.78 -1.89
N ALA A 183 -4.33 3.39 -0.75
CA ALA A 183 -2.95 3.62 -0.35
C ALA A 183 -2.78 3.66 1.16
N ALA A 184 -1.58 3.39 1.65
CA ALA A 184 -1.22 3.65 3.04
C ALA A 184 -1.34 5.16 3.34
N ALA A 185 -1.96 5.50 4.47
CA ALA A 185 -2.02 6.88 4.94
C ALA A 185 -0.81 7.26 5.83
N THR A 186 0.03 6.29 6.16
CA THR A 186 1.24 6.43 6.99
C THR A 186 2.43 5.72 6.34
N ASP A 187 3.56 5.67 7.05
CA ASP A 187 4.75 4.90 6.69
C ASP A 187 4.70 3.43 7.14
N GLU A 188 3.56 2.97 7.64
CA GLU A 188 3.29 1.57 7.97
C GLU A 188 2.44 0.88 6.90
N GLU A 189 2.77 -0.38 6.58
CA GLU A 189 1.98 -1.21 5.67
C GLU A 189 0.69 -1.74 6.32
N ASN A 190 -0.31 -2.06 5.50
CA ASN A 190 -1.48 -2.82 5.94
C ASN A 190 -1.91 -3.84 4.90
N ASN A 191 -2.67 -4.85 5.33
CA ASN A 191 -3.33 -5.78 4.44
C ASN A 191 -4.80 -5.40 4.29
N TYR A 192 -5.36 -5.58 3.11
CA TYR A 192 -6.76 -5.28 2.85
C TYR A 192 -7.45 -6.28 1.91
N ALA A 193 -8.77 -6.13 1.83
CA ALA A 193 -9.62 -6.78 0.86
C ALA A 193 -10.51 -5.73 0.18
N LEU A 194 -10.69 -5.87 -1.13
CA LEU A 194 -11.52 -4.98 -1.94
C LEU A 194 -12.70 -5.75 -2.51
N GLN A 195 -13.91 -5.23 -2.31
CA GLN A 195 -15.13 -5.77 -2.87
C GLN A 195 -15.97 -4.65 -3.49
N VAL A 196 -16.51 -4.89 -4.68
CA VAL A 196 -17.50 -4.02 -5.32
C VAL A 196 -18.80 -4.80 -5.49
N GLN A 197 -19.91 -4.22 -5.04
CA GLN A 197 -21.24 -4.84 -5.07
C GLN A 197 -22.32 -3.77 -5.21
N PRO A 198 -23.55 -4.10 -5.64
CA PRO A 198 -24.67 -3.17 -5.54
C PRO A 198 -24.81 -2.67 -4.10
N PRO A 199 -25.24 -1.41 -3.88
CA PRO A 199 -25.55 -0.95 -2.54
C PRO A 199 -26.57 -1.93 -1.95
N SER A 200 -26.28 -2.45 -0.76
CA SER A 200 -27.29 -3.22 -0.04
C SER A 200 -28.47 -2.27 0.14
N ASP A 201 -29.66 -2.65 -0.33
CA ASP A 201 -30.92 -1.95 -0.04
C ASP A 201 -31.07 -1.96 1.48
N GLY A 202 -30.43 -1.00 2.14
CA GLY A 202 -30.40 -0.89 3.57
C GLY A 202 -31.85 -0.81 4.00
N GLY A 203 -32.34 -1.87 4.65
CA GLY A 203 -33.57 -1.81 5.41
C GLY A 203 -33.42 -0.60 6.33
N LYS A 204 -34.23 0.43 6.05
CA LYS A 204 -34.41 1.68 6.79
C LYS A 204 -33.46 1.81 7.99
N ASP A 205 -32.49 2.72 7.88
CA ASP A 205 -31.68 3.28 8.97
C ASP A 205 -32.24 2.99 10.37
N GLN A 206 -31.77 1.92 11.02
CA GLN A 206 -31.97 1.71 12.45
C GLN A 206 -30.80 2.27 13.28
N ASN A 207 -29.85 2.95 12.64
CA ASN A 207 -28.65 3.45 13.31
C ASN A 207 -28.75 4.92 13.77
N GLN A 208 -29.93 5.52 13.74
CA GLN A 208 -30.17 6.82 14.39
C GLN A 208 -30.61 6.71 15.87
N ASP A 209 -31.02 5.54 16.37
CA ASP A 209 -31.51 5.40 17.76
C ASP A 209 -30.46 4.88 18.76
N GLN A 210 -29.23 4.55 18.33
CA GLN A 210 -28.19 4.05 19.25
C GLN A 210 -27.33 5.12 19.91
N GLN A 211 -27.51 6.41 19.58
CA GLN A 211 -26.84 7.50 20.30
C GLN A 211 -27.59 7.95 21.57
N ASP A 212 -28.82 7.50 21.80
CA ASP A 212 -29.63 7.88 22.96
C ASP A 212 -29.65 6.83 24.10
N GLN A 213 -28.96 5.70 23.97
CA GLN A 213 -28.96 4.64 25.02
C GLN A 213 -27.68 4.54 25.88
N GLU A 214 -26.63 5.32 25.61
CA GLU A 214 -25.40 5.31 26.43
C GLU A 214 -25.37 6.34 27.57
N GLN A 215 -26.46 7.07 27.84
CA GLN A 215 -26.53 7.99 29.00
C GLN A 215 -27.20 7.41 30.26
N ASP A 216 -27.78 6.21 30.22
CA ASP A 216 -28.54 5.64 31.36
C ASP A 216 -27.83 4.55 32.18
N GLN A 217 -26.53 4.27 31.95
CA GLN A 217 -25.78 3.25 32.71
C GLN A 217 -24.64 3.78 33.60
N LYS A 218 -24.62 5.08 33.93
CA LYS A 218 -23.60 5.64 34.82
C LYS A 218 -23.94 5.66 36.32
N ASP A 219 -25.13 5.24 36.72
CA ASP A 219 -25.56 5.24 38.12
C ASP A 219 -25.96 3.83 38.59
N LYS A 220 -24.99 2.92 38.75
CA LYS A 220 -25.06 1.71 39.60
C LYS A 220 -23.76 0.89 39.47
N ASP A 221 -22.73 1.27 40.22
CA ASP A 221 -21.84 0.31 40.87
C ASP A 221 -20.82 1.05 41.74
N GLN A 222 -21.27 1.41 42.95
CA GLN A 222 -20.42 1.60 44.11
C GLN A 222 -20.93 0.66 45.19
N GLY A 223 -20.20 -0.43 45.44
CA GLY A 223 -20.47 -1.35 46.53
C GLY A 223 -19.53 -2.55 46.56
N ASP A 224 -18.80 -2.67 47.67
CA ASP A 224 -18.08 -3.84 48.21
C ASP A 224 -16.76 -4.25 47.53
N GLN A 225 -15.60 -3.92 48.12
CA GLN A 225 -14.95 -4.44 49.34
C GLN A 225 -14.21 -5.78 49.16
N ASP A 226 -12.89 -5.66 49.28
CA ASP A 226 -11.96 -6.43 50.12
C ASP A 226 -11.85 -7.96 50.04
N GLN A 227 -10.57 -8.37 50.18
CA GLN A 227 -10.02 -9.70 50.54
C GLN A 227 -9.71 -10.65 49.38
N ASP A 228 -8.42 -10.76 49.02
CA ASP A 228 -7.61 -11.91 49.48
C ASP A 228 -6.17 -11.82 48.97
N GLN A 229 -5.25 -11.46 49.87
CA GLN A 229 -3.84 -11.80 49.79
C GLN A 229 -3.64 -13.08 50.60
N LYS A 230 -3.17 -14.17 49.98
CA LYS A 230 -2.29 -15.16 50.62
C LYS A 230 -1.72 -16.20 49.65
N ASP A 231 -0.40 -16.34 49.78
CA ASP A 231 0.39 -17.57 49.67
C ASP A 231 0.38 -18.37 48.35
N LYS A 232 1.54 -18.40 47.68
CA LYS A 232 2.44 -19.57 47.71
C LYS A 232 3.72 -19.36 46.92
N ASP A 233 4.82 -19.25 47.66
CA ASP A 233 6.12 -19.77 47.27
C ASP A 233 6.07 -21.31 47.17
N LYS A 234 6.66 -21.89 46.11
CA LYS A 234 7.56 -23.04 46.19
C LYS A 234 8.14 -23.43 44.82
N GLN A 235 9.47 -23.35 44.76
CA GLN A 235 10.42 -24.33 44.23
C GLN A 235 9.96 -25.26 43.10
N ASP A 236 10.66 -25.22 41.95
CA ASP A 236 11.28 -26.45 41.47
C ASP A 236 12.59 -26.17 40.71
N GLN A 237 13.62 -26.95 41.07
CA GLN A 237 14.91 -27.04 40.39
C GLN A 237 14.85 -28.26 39.47
N GLY A 238 15.15 -28.08 38.18
CA GLY A 238 15.21 -29.17 37.21
C GLY A 238 16.43 -29.00 36.29
N ASP A 239 17.36 -29.92 36.46
CA ASP A 239 18.67 -30.07 35.83
C ASP A 239 18.61 -30.50 34.34
N LYS A 240 19.66 -30.11 33.60
CA LYS A 240 20.45 -30.88 32.61
C LYS A 240 19.91 -31.26 31.22
N ASP A 241 20.75 -30.94 30.23
CA ASP A 241 21.28 -31.75 29.10
C ASP A 241 21.29 -30.88 27.82
N ASN A 242 22.41 -30.30 27.40
CA ASN A 242 23.60 -30.87 26.75
C ASN A 242 23.28 -31.62 25.45
N ASP A 243 23.08 -30.89 24.35
CA ASP A 243 23.22 -31.42 23.00
C ASP A 243 24.19 -30.58 22.18
N GLN A 244 25.30 -31.24 21.81
CA GLN A 244 26.32 -30.75 20.88
C GLN A 244 25.80 -30.85 19.44
N GLU A 245 25.42 -29.72 18.87
CA GLU A 245 25.21 -29.62 17.42
C GLU A 245 26.56 -29.62 16.67
N LYS A 246 26.77 -30.68 15.89
CA LYS A 246 27.85 -30.81 14.92
C LYS A 246 27.64 -29.81 13.78
N LYS A 247 28.62 -28.93 13.59
CA LYS A 247 28.75 -28.07 12.40
C LYS A 247 29.26 -28.90 11.21
N ASP A 248 28.37 -29.22 10.28
CA ASP A 248 28.77 -29.61 8.93
C ASP A 248 28.98 -28.34 8.08
N GLN A 249 30.25 -28.03 7.84
CA GLN A 249 30.67 -26.97 6.92
C GLN A 249 30.41 -27.42 5.48
N LYS A 250 29.30 -26.97 4.90
CA LYS A 250 29.04 -27.06 3.47
C LYS A 250 29.82 -25.95 2.76
N GLN A 251 30.75 -26.32 1.89
CA GLN A 251 31.50 -25.41 1.01
C GLN A 251 30.52 -24.51 0.23
N PRO A 252 30.79 -23.19 0.13
CA PRO A 252 30.00 -22.31 -0.75
C PRO A 252 30.24 -22.69 -2.20
N GLU A 253 29.14 -22.89 -2.94
CA GLU A 253 29.16 -23.02 -4.40
C GLU A 253 29.77 -21.77 -5.04
N PRO A 254 30.54 -21.92 -6.14
CA PRO A 254 31.12 -20.79 -6.85
C PRO A 254 30.00 -19.91 -7.41
N LYS A 255 29.97 -18.65 -6.96
CA LYS A 255 29.09 -17.62 -7.53
C LYS A 255 29.30 -17.54 -9.05
N PRO A 256 28.23 -17.41 -9.85
CA PRO A 256 28.36 -17.10 -11.27
C PRO A 256 29.20 -15.84 -11.41
N GLN A 257 30.31 -15.94 -12.14
CA GLN A 257 31.11 -14.76 -12.48
C GLN A 257 30.23 -13.88 -13.35
N GLU A 258 29.75 -12.76 -12.80
CA GLU A 258 29.17 -11.67 -13.58
C GLU A 258 30.23 -11.26 -14.61
N GLN A 259 29.99 -11.63 -15.87
CA GLN A 259 30.77 -11.13 -16.97
C GLN A 259 30.43 -9.65 -17.09
N GLN A 260 31.25 -8.80 -16.48
CA GLN A 260 31.24 -7.36 -16.73
C GLN A 260 31.53 -7.16 -18.21
N VAL A 261 30.46 -6.92 -18.96
CA VAL A 261 30.55 -6.65 -20.38
C VAL A 261 31.10 -5.24 -20.54
N ASP A 262 32.33 -5.16 -21.03
CA ASP A 262 33.04 -3.92 -21.36
C ASP A 262 32.29 -3.22 -22.50
N LEU A 263 31.46 -2.23 -22.14
CA LEU A 263 30.49 -1.57 -23.03
C LEU A 263 31.19 -0.91 -24.23
N ASP A 264 32.39 -0.37 -24.01
CA ASP A 264 33.20 0.30 -25.03
C ASP A 264 33.64 -0.69 -26.12
N LYS A 265 34.00 -1.92 -25.74
CA LYS A 265 34.31 -2.98 -26.71
C LYS A 265 33.10 -3.41 -27.52
N LEU A 266 31.91 -3.31 -26.96
CA LEU A 266 30.66 -3.69 -27.63
C LEU A 266 30.25 -2.64 -28.67
N ILE A 267 30.47 -1.36 -28.36
CA ILE A 267 30.29 -0.24 -29.30
C ILE A 267 31.28 -0.37 -30.46
N ASP A 268 32.57 -0.60 -30.17
CA ASP A 268 33.62 -0.81 -31.19
C ASP A 268 33.36 -2.01 -32.10
N ALA A 269 32.75 -3.08 -31.56
CA ALA A 269 32.38 -4.26 -32.33
C ALA A 269 31.16 -4.03 -33.23
N LEU A 270 30.24 -3.14 -32.82
CA LEU A 270 29.06 -2.79 -33.60
C LEU A 270 29.42 -1.97 -34.84
N ASP A 271 30.34 -1.01 -34.70
CA ASP A 271 30.83 -0.18 -35.81
C ASP A 271 31.52 -1.00 -36.89
N LYS A 272 32.21 -2.08 -36.50
CA LYS A 272 32.89 -3.00 -37.43
C LYS A 272 31.93 -3.99 -38.10
N HIS A 273 30.79 -4.29 -37.48
CA HIS A 273 29.85 -5.31 -37.94
C HIS A 273 28.38 -4.88 -37.78
N PRO A 274 27.91 -3.89 -38.56
CA PRO A 274 26.58 -3.27 -38.39
C PRO A 274 25.39 -4.20 -38.72
N LYS A 275 25.62 -5.46 -39.10
CA LYS A 275 24.59 -6.46 -39.40
C LYS A 275 24.72 -7.74 -38.57
N ASN A 276 25.41 -7.69 -37.43
CA ASN A 276 25.52 -8.86 -36.56
C ASN A 276 24.27 -8.99 -35.65
N PRO A 277 23.39 -9.97 -35.89
CA PRO A 277 22.13 -10.10 -35.15
C PRO A 277 22.33 -10.44 -33.67
N GLN A 278 23.49 -10.99 -33.28
CA GLN A 278 23.79 -11.27 -31.88
C GLN A 278 24.12 -9.98 -31.10
N LEU A 279 24.77 -9.00 -31.73
CA LEU A 279 25.04 -7.70 -31.12
C LEU A 279 23.78 -6.85 -30.99
N GLU A 280 22.90 -6.85 -31.98
CA GLU A 280 21.59 -6.17 -31.87
C GLU A 280 20.74 -6.74 -30.74
N LYS A 281 20.75 -8.06 -30.55
CA LYS A 281 20.03 -8.71 -29.45
C LYS A 281 20.62 -8.33 -28.09
N ALA A 282 21.94 -8.21 -27.98
CA ALA A 282 22.61 -7.78 -26.75
C ALA A 282 22.28 -6.32 -26.40
N LEU A 283 22.27 -5.43 -27.39
CA LEU A 283 21.93 -4.00 -27.20
C LEU A 283 20.49 -3.79 -26.73
N ARG A 284 19.52 -4.56 -27.26
CA ARG A 284 18.12 -4.47 -26.80
C ARG A 284 17.92 -4.95 -25.36
N GLY A 285 18.84 -5.76 -24.83
CA GLY A 285 18.79 -6.24 -23.45
C GLY A 285 19.38 -5.25 -22.43
N LEU A 286 20.08 -4.20 -22.89
CA LEU A 286 20.64 -3.18 -22.02
C LEU A 286 19.60 -2.10 -21.76
N GLN A 287 19.04 -2.06 -20.55
CA GLN A 287 18.24 -0.92 -20.09
C GLN A 287 19.15 0.32 -20.03
N VAL A 288 18.98 1.23 -20.99
CA VAL A 288 19.71 2.49 -21.01
C VAL A 288 19.06 3.42 -19.99
N VAL A 289 19.71 3.62 -18.85
CA VAL A 289 19.34 4.67 -17.90
C VAL A 289 19.84 6.00 -18.50
N PRO A 290 18.96 6.96 -18.81
CA PRO A 290 19.39 8.24 -19.39
C PRO A 290 20.32 8.98 -18.42
N ARG A 291 21.48 9.45 -18.92
CA ARG A 291 22.40 10.29 -18.15
C ARG A 291 21.80 11.70 -18.01
N MET A 292 21.61 12.15 -16.77
CA MET A 292 21.20 13.51 -16.42
C MET A 292 22.40 14.48 -16.52
N GLU A 293 22.83 14.83 -17.73
CA GLU A 293 23.81 15.91 -17.93
C GLU A 293 23.22 17.16 -18.61
N ASP A 294 21.90 17.19 -18.89
CA ASP A 294 21.19 18.33 -19.49
C ASP A 294 19.99 18.85 -18.65
N TYR A 295 20.18 19.10 -17.35
CA TYR A 295 19.24 19.87 -16.52
C TYR A 295 19.95 20.79 -15.53
#